data_AF-A0A523Q0M7-F1
#
_entry.id   AF-A0A523Q0M7-F1
#
_cell.length_a   1.000
_cell.length_b   1.000
_cell.length_c   1.000
_cell.angle_alpha   90.00
_cell.angle_beta   90.00
_cell.angle_gamma   90.00
#
_symmetry.space_group_name_H-M   'P 1'
#
loop_
_entity.id
_entity.type
_entity.pdbx_description
1 polymer ?
#
loop_
_entity_poly.entity_id
_entity_poly.type
_entity_poly.pdbx_seq_one_letter_code
_entity_poly.pdbx_strand_id
1 'polypeptide(L)' 'MALCASCQVYVLSDHDLGERKEAEEAMLAEAFHVKENSRLGCQIYLTGDLEGLVVKLAPSEDDDEESDW' A
#
# COMPACT_ATOMS: atom_id res chain seq x y z
N MET A 1 -1.57 -0.58 -14.17
CA MET A 1 -2.60 -1.64 -14.09
C MET A 1 -2.25 -2.49 -12.90
N ALA A 2 -3.18 -2.66 -11.96
CA ALA A 2 -2.99 -3.48 -10.76
C ALA A 2 -3.58 -4.87 -11.01
N LEU A 3 -2.85 -5.93 -10.63
CA LEU A 3 -3.23 -7.34 -10.84
C LEU A 3 -3.08 -8.17 -9.55
N CYS A 4 -2.57 -7.58 -8.48
CA CYS A 4 -2.40 -8.20 -7.17
C CYS A 4 -2.26 -7.09 -6.11
N ALA A 5 -2.20 -7.47 -4.82
CA ALA A 5 -2.00 -6.57 -3.69
C ALA A 5 -0.67 -6.79 -2.92
N SER A 6 0.28 -7.57 -3.46
CA SER A 6 1.55 -7.88 -2.78
C SER A 6 2.48 -6.69 -2.53
N CYS A 7 2.20 -5.55 -3.15
CA CYS A 7 2.93 -4.29 -2.97
C CYS A 7 2.18 -3.29 -2.07
N GLN A 8 1.24 -3.77 -1.25
CA GLN A 8 0.49 -2.92 -0.34
C GLN A 8 1.42 -2.26 0.69
N VAL A 9 1.26 -0.95 0.82
CA VAL A 9 1.98 -0.12 1.80
C VAL A 9 1.00 0.81 2.51
N TYR A 10 1.36 1.25 3.71
CA TYR A 10 0.70 2.33 4.42
C TYR A 10 1.50 3.62 4.25
N VAL A 11 0.83 4.68 3.81
CA VAL A 11 1.43 6.00 3.67
C VAL A 11 1.43 6.69 5.04
N LEU A 12 2.61 7.05 5.53
CA LEU A 12 2.82 7.64 6.86
C LEU A 12 3.15 9.13 6.82
N SER A 13 3.39 9.68 5.63
CA SER A 13 3.66 11.10 5.42
C SER A 13 2.47 11.78 4.75
N ASP A 14 2.41 13.10 4.87
CA ASP A 14 1.35 13.93 4.29
C ASP A 14 1.75 14.37 2.88
N HIS A 15 1.52 13.48 1.91
CA HIS A 15 1.80 13.72 0.50
C HIS A 15 0.54 13.48 -0.33
N ASP A 16 0.28 14.35 -1.30
CA ASP A 16 -0.78 14.14 -2.27
C ASP A 16 -0.32 13.11 -3.31
N LEU A 17 -0.92 11.91 -3.24
CA LEU A 17 -0.67 10.80 -4.16
C LEU A 17 -1.78 10.65 -5.21
N GLY A 18 -2.68 11.62 -5.28
CA GLY A 18 -3.90 11.58 -6.08
C GLY A 18 -4.88 10.49 -5.65
N GLU A 19 -5.97 10.41 -6.40
CA GLU A 19 -7.00 9.40 -6.21
C GLU A 19 -6.50 8.00 -6.60
N ARG A 20 -7.01 6.98 -5.91
CA ARG A 20 -6.81 5.59 -6.30
C ARG A 20 -7.52 5.35 -7.63
N LYS A 21 -6.90 4.59 -8.51
CA LYS A 21 -7.55 4.15 -9.76
C LYS A 21 -8.49 3.00 -9.43
N GLU A 22 -9.55 2.81 -10.22
CA GLU A 22 -10.54 1.72 -10.04
C GLU A 22 -9.88 0.34 -9.88
N ALA A 23 -8.86 0.03 -10.69
CA ALA A 23 -8.12 -1.22 -10.57
C ALA A 23 -7.32 -1.35 -9.26
N GLU A 24 -6.80 -0.24 -8.72
CA GLU A 24 -6.14 -0.22 -7.40
C GLU A 24 -7.15 -0.46 -6.28
N GLU A 25 -8.31 0.18 -6.35
CA GLU A 25 -9.38 0.01 -5.36
C GLU A 25 -9.92 -1.42 -5.35
N ALA A 26 -10.15 -2.01 -6.52
CA ALA A 26 -10.60 -3.40 -6.65
C ALA A 26 -9.61 -4.39 -6.00
N MET A 27 -8.30 -4.22 -6.25
CA MET A 27 -7.29 -5.08 -5.64
C MET A 27 -7.13 -4.85 -4.14
N LEU A 28 -7.26 -3.61 -3.65
CA LEU A 28 -7.24 -3.32 -2.22
C LEU A 28 -8.50 -3.81 -1.51
N ALA A 29 -9.65 -3.89 -2.17
CA ALA A 29 -10.89 -4.39 -1.55
C ALA A 29 -10.80 -5.88 -1.17
N GLU A 30 -9.95 -6.64 -1.85
CA GLU A 30 -9.71 -8.07 -1.62
C GLU A 30 -8.47 -8.35 -0.77
N ALA A 31 -7.71 -7.33 -0.39
CA ALA A 31 -6.45 -7.47 0.33
C ALA A 31 -6.63 -7.52 1.86
N PHE A 32 -5.67 -8.13 2.55
CA PHE A 32 -5.64 -8.19 4.01
C PHE A 32 -5.08 -6.90 4.63
N HIS A 33 -5.48 -6.64 5.88
CA HIS A 33 -4.99 -5.52 6.69
C HIS A 33 -5.08 -4.14 6.01
N VAL A 34 -6.10 -3.94 5.16
CA VAL A 34 -6.31 -2.69 4.43
C VAL A 34 -6.73 -1.58 5.38
N LYS A 35 -6.13 -0.41 5.22
CA LYS A 35 -6.41 0.80 5.98
C LYS A 35 -6.73 1.95 5.04
N GLU A 36 -7.25 3.03 5.60
CA GLU A 36 -7.55 4.25 4.84
C GLU A 36 -6.30 4.78 4.12
N ASN A 37 -5.14 4.72 4.79
CA ASN A 37 -3.85 5.12 4.22
C ASN A 37 -3.13 4.02 3.42
N SER A 38 -3.79 2.91 3.09
CA SER A 38 -3.19 1.89 2.21
C SER A 38 -3.03 2.39 0.78
N ARG A 39 -1.98 1.98 0.10
CA ARG A 39 -1.79 2.18 -1.34
C ARG A 39 -1.11 0.95 -1.92
N LEU A 40 -1.31 0.72 -3.21
CA LEU A 40 -0.45 -0.20 -3.94
C LEU A 40 0.80 0.57 -4.37
N GLY A 41 1.95 0.25 -3.77
CA GLY A 41 3.19 0.97 -4.01
C GLY A 41 3.57 1.02 -5.49
N CYS A 42 3.20 0.01 -6.28
CA CYS A 42 3.44 -0.03 -7.73
C CYS A 42 2.59 0.98 -8.53
N GLN A 43 1.56 1.59 -7.94
CA GLN A 43 0.75 2.64 -8.57
C GLN A 43 1.21 4.06 -8.17
N ILE A 44 2.16 4.19 -7.24
CA ILE A 44 2.73 5.48 -6.84
C ILE A 44 3.90 5.80 -7.78
N TYR A 45 3.74 6.83 -8.62
CA TYR A 45 4.81 7.32 -9.48
C TYR A 45 5.68 8.31 -8.71
N LEU A 46 6.99 8.08 -8.68
CA LEU A 46 7.92 8.98 -7.99
C LEU A 46 8.10 10.28 -8.76
N THR A 47 7.83 11.40 -8.09
CA THR A 47 8.09 12.77 -8.56
C THR A 47 8.92 13.52 -7.52
N GLY A 48 9.42 14.70 -7.87
CA GLY A 48 10.14 15.56 -6.92
C GLY A 48 9.27 15.99 -5.74
N ASP A 49 7.95 16.10 -5.94
CA ASP A 49 6.99 16.47 -4.90
C ASP A 49 6.84 15.40 -3.80
N LEU A 50 7.37 14.19 -4.03
CA LEU A 50 7.39 13.09 -3.06
C LEU A 50 8.67 13.04 -2.21
N GLU A 51 9.45 14.12 -2.19
CA GLU A 51 10.59 14.23 -1.29
C GLU A 51 10.13 14.05 0.17
N GLY A 52 10.79 13.11 0.87
CA GLY A 52 10.42 12.76 2.25
C GLY A 52 9.20 11.84 2.39
N LEU A 53 8.72 11.20 1.31
CA LEU A 53 7.67 10.18 1.40
C LEU A 53 8.07 9.05 2.37
N VAL A 54 7.23 8.81 3.37
CA VAL A 54 7.42 7.72 4.34
C VAL A 54 6.31 6.70 4.16
N VAL A 55 6.69 5.44 3.95
CA VAL A 55 5.76 4.32 3.85
C VAL A 55 6.16 3.20 4.80
N LYS A 56 5.16 2.42 5.23
CA LYS A 56 5.36 1.17 5.98
C LYS A 56 4.79 0.01 5.15
N LEU A 57 5.53 -1.09 5.05
CA LEU A 57 5.01 -2.31 4.42
C LEU A 57 3.81 -2.83 5.21
N ALA A 58 2.74 -3.22 4.50
CA ALA A 58 1.67 -3.96 5.14
C ALA A 58 2.18 -5.34 5.61
N PRO A 59 1.62 -5.92 6.68
CA PRO A 59 1.94 -7.27 7.10
C PRO A 59 1.63 -8.26 5.98
N SER A 60 2.45 -9.30 5.87
CA SER A 60 2.11 -10.48 5.10
C SER A 60 1.16 -11.38 5.90
N GLU A 61 0.39 -12.23 5.21
CA GLU A 61 -0.53 -13.18 5.86
C GLU A 61 0.21 -14.11 6.85
N ASP A 62 1.49 -14.41 6.59
CA ASP A 62 2.32 -15.29 7.41
C ASP A 62 2.86 -14.59 8.68
N ASP A 63 2.86 -13.24 8.74
CA ASP A 63 3.41 -12.48 9.87
C ASP A 63 2.56 -12.58 11.16
N ASP A 64 1.30 -13.06 11.07
CA ASP A 64 0.45 -13.29 12.24
C ASP A 64 0.75 -14.65 12.94
N GLU A 65 1.49 -15.57 12.29
CA GLU A 65 1.81 -16.90 12.84
C GLU A 65 3.24 -17.01 13.42
N GLU A 66 4.13 -16.04 13.18
CA GLU A 66 5.52 -16.09 13.63
C GLU A 66 5.70 -15.48 15.03
N SER A 67 5.11 -16.15 16.02
CA SER A 67 5.54 -16.08 17.42
C SER A 67 5.80 -17.46 18.04
N ASP A 68 5.91 -18.51 17.22
CA ASP A 68 6.06 -19.90 17.67
C ASP A 68 7.28 -20.65 17.08
N TRP A 69 8.40 -19.93 16.93
CA TRP A 69 9.76 -20.50 16.90
C TRP A 69 10.74 -19.68 17.73
#